data_AF-A0A640Y985-F1
#
_entry.id   AF-A0A640Y985-F1
#
_cell.length_a   1.000
_cell.length_b   1.000
_cell.length_c   1.000
_cell.angle_alpha   90.00
_cell.angle_beta   90.00
_cell.angle_gamma   90.00
#
_symmetry.space_group_name_H-M   'P 1'
#
loop_
_entity.id
_entity.type
_entity.pdbx_description
1 polymer ?
#
loop_
_entity_poly.entity_id
_entity_poly.type
_entity_poly.pdbx_seq_one_letter_code
_entity_poly.pdbx_strand_id
1 'polypeptide(L)'
;MAELIFLTGPNADSRIEVGAEERFVIGRDPACNLTLDDGKVSRRHAYLQVVDGDVEVGDLGSSNGTFVNGRRIERPVTLAPGDSLRIGSSTLRIEPDRAAGGAAAGAGGAAAKPDERSRIRRMVSGDSSVIQRLRLERSVRRATILAVIAVLVAAGAIVAAATGVFSSDPEEPPTASEIIARARPSTVRVLTRVDDRSNGAGTGWVYDADRGLVVTNAHVVGDQETPGLTTYRVLVDDEPRPATLYANSPCYDIAMLEVDDASGLETLPLGSQSDLAQGEQVNVVGYPSNEFTNFASTPLQSNTGTVSVVEESVQSRSEAGAHPDTRRYPNVVQTDAAINHGNSGGPLVDDAGNLVGINSLTTLETQGQGFAIGVDLFKEQAPTLEQGDSIGFLGFDFIANGKGLVVNNAVEGSEAADAGFGSEVAVVTAIDGRPVRTRADYCRIAEQAEPGDTATVSGVTRGGRFAVELPYL
;
A
#
# COMPACT_ATOMS: atom_id res chain seq x y z
N MET A 1 -31.53 -28.47 17.75
CA MET A 1 -30.10 -28.09 17.81
C MET A 1 -29.67 -27.64 16.42
N ALA A 2 -28.41 -27.34 16.15
CA ALA A 2 -27.96 -27.06 14.78
C ALA A 2 -26.67 -27.83 14.50
N GLU A 3 -26.49 -28.31 13.28
CA GLU A 3 -25.29 -29.05 12.88
C GLU A 3 -24.42 -28.17 11.97
N LEU A 4 -23.14 -28.02 12.32
CA LEU A 4 -22.15 -27.40 11.45
C LEU A 4 -21.44 -28.50 10.66
N ILE A 5 -21.42 -28.36 9.33
CA ILE A 5 -20.69 -29.26 8.44
C ILE A 5 -19.51 -28.51 7.84
N PHE A 6 -18.31 -29.06 7.98
CA PHE A 6 -17.13 -28.49 7.34
C PHE A 6 -17.12 -28.80 5.85
N LEU A 7 -17.16 -27.76 5.01
CA LEU A 7 -17.06 -27.88 3.56
C LEU A 7 -15.61 -27.87 3.08
N THR A 8 -14.74 -27.10 3.74
CA THR A 8 -13.32 -26.95 3.40
C THR A 8 -12.48 -26.64 4.65
N GLY A 9 -11.17 -26.91 4.59
CA GLY A 9 -10.24 -26.73 5.71
C GLY A 9 -9.73 -28.07 6.27
N PRO A 10 -8.89 -28.05 7.33
CA PRO A 10 -8.28 -29.25 7.91
C PRO A 10 -9.27 -30.27 8.47
N ASN A 11 -10.52 -29.85 8.72
CA ASN A 11 -11.60 -30.69 9.25
C ASN A 11 -12.71 -30.97 8.21
N ALA A 12 -12.44 -30.87 6.90
CA ALA A 12 -13.43 -31.11 5.85
C ALA A 12 -14.20 -32.43 6.04
N ASP A 13 -15.51 -32.40 5.77
CA ASP A 13 -16.48 -33.50 5.95
C ASP A 13 -16.80 -33.90 7.41
N SER A 14 -16.20 -33.25 8.40
CA SER A 14 -16.60 -33.42 9.81
C SER A 14 -17.87 -32.65 10.17
N ARG A 15 -18.57 -33.12 11.22
CA ARG A 15 -19.81 -32.52 11.70
C ARG A 15 -19.76 -32.23 13.20
N ILE A 16 -20.33 -31.11 13.61
CA ILE A 16 -20.33 -30.66 15.01
C ILE A 16 -21.73 -30.19 15.39
N GLU A 17 -22.23 -30.72 16.50
CA GLU A 17 -23.49 -30.29 17.10
C GLU A 17 -23.28 -29.02 17.92
N VAL A 18 -24.09 -27.99 17.63
CA VAL A 18 -24.18 -26.77 18.42
C VAL A 18 -25.36 -26.93 19.39
N GLY A 19 -25.04 -27.19 20.65
CA GLY A 19 -26.00 -27.31 21.75
C GLY A 19 -26.58 -25.97 22.21
N ALA A 20 -27.60 -26.00 23.06
CA ALA A 20 -28.30 -24.82 23.60
C ALA A 20 -27.51 -24.04 24.68
N GLU A 21 -26.18 -23.97 24.57
CA GLU A 21 -25.35 -23.21 25.50
C GLU A 21 -25.34 -21.71 25.15
N GLU A 22 -25.14 -20.85 26.15
CA GLU A 22 -25.27 -19.39 25.99
C GLU A 22 -24.31 -18.82 24.91
N ARG A 23 -23.10 -19.37 24.69
CA ARG A 23 -22.23 -19.03 23.56
C ARG A 23 -21.26 -20.17 23.21
N PHE A 24 -21.40 -20.73 22.01
CA PHE A 24 -20.47 -21.69 21.42
C PHE A 24 -19.32 -20.95 20.72
N VAL A 25 -18.13 -20.92 21.34
CA VAL A 25 -16.98 -20.13 20.87
C VAL A 25 -16.11 -20.93 19.90
N ILE A 26 -15.73 -20.28 18.80
CA ILE A 26 -14.84 -20.81 17.76
C ILE A 26 -13.55 -19.99 17.76
N GLY A 27 -12.39 -20.66 17.76
CA GLY A 27 -11.10 -19.97 17.75
C GLY A 27 -9.92 -20.92 17.64
N ARG A 28 -8.70 -20.37 17.64
CA ARG A 28 -7.45 -21.15 17.65
C ARG A 28 -7.02 -21.58 19.06
N ASP A 29 -7.56 -20.95 20.09
CA ASP A 29 -7.26 -21.30 21.48
C ASP A 29 -7.90 -22.67 21.83
N PRO A 30 -7.14 -23.63 22.38
CA PRO A 30 -7.65 -24.95 22.80
C PRO A 30 -8.81 -24.89 23.81
N ALA A 31 -9.00 -23.75 24.49
CA ALA A 31 -10.13 -23.54 25.40
C ALA A 31 -11.47 -23.23 24.68
N CYS A 32 -11.48 -23.07 23.35
CA CYS A 32 -12.70 -22.84 22.58
C CYS A 32 -13.50 -24.13 22.39
N ASN A 33 -14.84 -24.01 22.31
CA ASN A 33 -15.73 -25.15 22.03
C ASN A 33 -15.37 -25.83 20.70
N LEU A 34 -15.01 -25.02 19.70
CA LEU A 34 -14.43 -25.48 18.45
C LEU A 34 -13.05 -24.85 18.26
N THR A 35 -12.02 -25.69 18.33
CA THR A 35 -10.64 -25.30 18.06
C THR A 35 -10.30 -25.51 16.59
N LEU A 36 -9.85 -24.46 15.91
CA LEU A 36 -9.35 -24.50 14.54
C LEU A 36 -7.84 -24.22 14.54
N ASP A 37 -7.04 -25.22 14.18
CA ASP A 37 -5.60 -25.07 14.04
C ASP A 37 -5.25 -24.40 12.70
N ASP A 38 -5.46 -23.09 12.67
CA ASP A 38 -5.24 -22.26 11.49
C ASP A 38 -4.71 -20.89 11.94
N GLY A 39 -3.53 -20.51 11.45
CA GLY A 39 -2.89 -19.22 11.76
C GLY A 39 -3.74 -17.99 11.42
N LYS A 40 -4.72 -18.13 10.51
CA LYS A 40 -5.70 -17.08 10.17
C LYS A 40 -6.86 -16.98 11.16
N VAL A 41 -6.98 -17.90 12.10
CA VAL A 41 -8.01 -17.89 13.13
C VAL A 41 -7.44 -17.26 14.41
N SER A 42 -8.18 -16.30 14.96
CA SER A 42 -7.82 -15.61 16.21
C SER A 42 -8.04 -16.55 17.39
N ARG A 43 -7.35 -16.31 18.50
CA ARG A 43 -7.46 -17.15 19.72
C ARG A 43 -8.92 -17.41 20.11
N ARG A 44 -9.73 -16.36 20.17
CA ARG A 44 -11.20 -16.42 20.21
C ARG A 44 -11.70 -15.59 19.03
N HIS A 45 -12.29 -16.21 18.02
CA HIS A 45 -12.53 -15.57 16.72
C HIS A 45 -14.00 -15.21 16.52
N ALA A 46 -14.89 -16.18 16.71
CA ALA A 46 -16.32 -15.97 16.56
C ALA A 46 -17.07 -16.74 17.65
N TYR A 47 -18.36 -16.45 17.79
CA TYR A 47 -19.26 -17.27 18.58
C TYR A 47 -20.52 -17.59 17.77
N LEU A 48 -21.13 -18.73 18.11
CA LEU A 48 -22.48 -19.09 17.73
C LEU A 48 -23.35 -19.10 18.99
N GLN A 49 -24.59 -18.63 18.87
CA GLN A 49 -25.55 -18.64 19.95
C GLN A 49 -26.93 -18.97 19.40
N VAL A 50 -27.69 -19.80 20.12
CA VAL A 50 -29.08 -20.07 19.78
C VAL A 50 -29.96 -19.05 20.48
N VAL A 51 -30.67 -18.23 19.71
CA VAL A 51 -31.61 -17.20 20.19
C VAL A 51 -32.97 -17.48 19.57
N ASP A 52 -34.00 -17.70 20.39
CA ASP A 52 -35.37 -18.00 19.95
C ASP A 52 -35.51 -19.19 18.97
N GLY A 53 -34.53 -20.11 18.98
CA GLY A 53 -34.49 -21.28 18.10
C GLY A 53 -33.68 -21.10 16.82
N ASP A 54 -33.25 -19.87 16.53
CA ASP A 54 -32.37 -19.55 15.40
C ASP A 54 -30.90 -19.46 15.85
N VAL A 55 -29.97 -19.73 14.93
CA VAL A 55 -28.53 -19.65 15.20
C VAL A 55 -28.03 -18.28 14.78
N GLU A 56 -27.52 -17.50 15.72
CA GLU A 56 -26.78 -16.26 15.41
C GLU A 56 -25.28 -16.51 15.46
N VAL A 57 -24.55 -15.86 14.53
CA VAL A 57 -23.10 -15.77 14.56
C VAL A 57 -22.65 -14.35 14.83
N GLY A 58 -21.66 -14.18 15.69
CA GLY A 58 -21.01 -12.90 15.93
C GLY A 58 -19.49 -13.02 15.91
N ASP A 59 -18.82 -11.97 15.43
CA ASP A 59 -17.37 -11.84 15.46
C ASP A 59 -16.90 -11.29 16.82
N LEU A 60 -15.85 -11.87 17.40
CA LEU A 60 -15.32 -11.48 18.72
C LEU A 60 -14.17 -10.46 18.62
N GLY A 61 -14.12 -9.67 17.54
CA GLY A 61 -13.01 -8.76 17.25
C GLY A 61 -11.84 -9.48 16.59
N SER A 62 -12.14 -10.39 15.67
CA SER A 62 -11.14 -11.20 15.01
C SER A 62 -10.32 -10.42 14.00
N SER A 63 -9.05 -10.80 13.87
CA SER A 63 -8.07 -10.11 13.02
C SER A 63 -8.41 -10.21 11.53
N ASN A 64 -8.96 -11.35 11.09
CA ASN A 64 -9.28 -11.62 9.69
C ASN A 64 -10.78 -11.54 9.38
N GLY A 65 -11.64 -11.36 10.39
CA GLY A 65 -13.08 -11.27 10.24
C GLY A 65 -13.79 -12.61 10.05
N THR A 66 -15.05 -12.63 10.44
CA THR A 66 -16.02 -13.69 10.19
C THR A 66 -16.88 -13.36 8.98
N PHE A 67 -17.12 -14.33 8.09
CA PHE A 67 -17.89 -14.10 6.85
C PHE A 67 -19.09 -15.03 6.74
N VAL A 68 -20.23 -14.50 6.31
CA VAL A 68 -21.45 -15.26 5.99
C VAL A 68 -21.77 -15.06 4.52
N ASN A 69 -21.89 -16.15 3.76
CA ASN A 69 -22.15 -16.17 2.31
C ASN A 69 -21.18 -15.26 1.53
N GLY A 70 -19.90 -15.27 1.93
CA GLY A 70 -18.83 -14.48 1.30
C GLY A 70 -18.77 -13.01 1.74
N ARG A 71 -19.69 -12.53 2.57
CA ARG A 71 -19.71 -11.14 3.09
C ARG A 71 -19.24 -11.10 4.53
N ARG A 72 -18.37 -10.15 4.86
CA ARG A 72 -17.90 -9.94 6.25
C ARG A 72 -19.05 -9.44 7.10
N ILE A 73 -19.21 -9.99 8.30
CA ILE A 73 -20.22 -9.51 9.26
C ILE A 73 -19.61 -8.42 10.14
N GLU A 74 -20.35 -7.32 10.36
CA GLU A 74 -19.95 -6.21 11.23
C GLU A 74 -20.76 -6.17 12.55
N ARG A 75 -21.88 -6.89 12.56
CA ARG A 75 -22.77 -7.11 13.70
C ARG A 75 -23.24 -8.57 13.68
N PRO A 76 -23.77 -9.11 14.79
CA PRO A 76 -24.31 -10.46 14.78
C PRO A 76 -25.35 -10.68 13.67
N VAL A 77 -25.29 -11.84 13.03
CA VAL A 77 -26.18 -12.22 11.92
C VAL A 77 -26.83 -13.56 12.22
N THR A 78 -28.15 -13.63 12.07
CA THR A 78 -28.92 -14.87 12.12
C THR A 78 -28.65 -15.70 10.85
N LEU A 79 -28.24 -16.95 11.03
CA LEU A 79 -27.89 -17.89 9.97
C LEU A 79 -29.10 -18.72 9.55
N ALA A 80 -29.34 -18.79 8.25
CA ALA A 80 -30.35 -19.66 7.66
C ALA A 80 -29.75 -21.04 7.31
N PRO A 81 -30.59 -22.10 7.29
CA PRO A 81 -30.21 -23.40 6.72
C PRO A 81 -29.57 -23.28 5.34
N GLY A 82 -28.36 -23.81 5.19
CA GLY A 82 -27.59 -23.77 3.95
C GLY A 82 -26.59 -22.62 3.85
N ASP A 83 -26.63 -21.65 4.76
CA ASP A 83 -25.67 -20.55 4.78
C ASP A 83 -24.24 -21.03 5.00
N SER A 84 -23.31 -20.35 4.33
CA SER A 84 -21.87 -20.61 4.39
C SER A 84 -21.21 -19.65 5.38
N LEU A 85 -20.59 -20.20 6.42
CA LEU A 85 -19.81 -19.47 7.41
C LEU A 85 -18.32 -19.70 7.18
N ARG A 86 -17.54 -18.65 6.91
CA ARG A 86 -16.08 -18.76 6.72
C ARG A 86 -15.34 -18.08 7.87
N ILE A 87 -14.44 -18.85 8.49
CA ILE A 87 -13.57 -18.46 9.60
C ILE A 87 -12.16 -18.96 9.28
N GLY A 88 -11.22 -18.02 9.12
CA GLY A 88 -9.89 -18.34 8.58
C GLY A 88 -9.96 -19.00 7.21
N SER A 89 -9.34 -20.17 7.09
CA SER A 89 -9.34 -21.01 5.88
C SER A 89 -10.46 -22.07 5.87
N SER A 90 -11.22 -22.17 6.96
CA SER A 90 -12.32 -23.13 7.09
C SER A 90 -13.64 -22.50 6.62
N THR A 91 -14.38 -23.24 5.81
CA THR A 91 -15.76 -22.88 5.45
C THR A 91 -16.70 -23.95 5.99
N LEU A 92 -17.68 -23.53 6.78
CA LEU A 92 -18.72 -24.36 7.38
C LEU A 92 -20.06 -24.05 6.73
N ARG A 93 -20.98 -25.02 6.76
CA ARG A 93 -22.38 -24.84 6.40
C ARG A 93 -23.26 -25.18 7.59
N ILE A 94 -24.29 -24.36 7.80
CA ILE A 94 -25.31 -24.64 8.82
C ILE A 94 -26.37 -25.56 8.22
N GLU A 95 -26.64 -26.69 8.86
CA GLU A 95 -27.79 -27.54 8.56
C GLU A 95 -28.74 -27.65 9.76
N PRO A 96 -30.06 -27.73 9.51
CA PRO A 96 -31.04 -27.91 10.56
C PRO A 96 -30.95 -29.35 11.11
N ASP A 97 -31.16 -29.47 12.42
CA ASP A 97 -31.15 -30.75 13.15
C ASP A 97 -32.07 -31.80 12.51
N ARG A 98 -31.48 -32.91 12.08
CA ARG A 98 -32.22 -34.09 11.63
C ARG A 98 -32.38 -35.07 12.77
N ALA A 99 -33.39 -34.86 13.60
CA ALA A 99 -33.89 -35.88 14.51
C ALA A 99 -35.32 -36.35 14.12
N ALA A 100 -35.38 -37.57 13.61
CA ALA A 100 -36.52 -38.50 13.45
C ALA A 100 -37.61 -38.23 12.38
N GLY A 101 -37.61 -39.05 11.32
CA GLY A 101 -38.77 -39.30 10.46
C GLY A 101 -38.42 -39.95 9.12
N GLY A 102 -38.48 -41.28 9.05
CA GLY A 102 -38.06 -42.07 7.89
C GLY A 102 -39.12 -42.34 6.80
N ALA A 103 -38.66 -43.17 5.86
CA ALA A 103 -39.38 -44.00 4.88
C ALA A 103 -39.71 -43.39 3.49
N ALA A 104 -39.06 -43.99 2.47
CA ALA A 104 -39.69 -44.70 1.34
C ALA A 104 -39.05 -44.39 -0.03
N ALA A 105 -38.39 -45.43 -0.52
CA ALA A 105 -38.02 -45.76 -1.89
C ALA A 105 -39.03 -45.37 -2.99
N GLY A 106 -38.50 -45.18 -4.21
CA GLY A 106 -39.31 -45.27 -5.43
C GLY A 106 -38.54 -44.89 -6.70
N ALA A 107 -38.04 -45.90 -7.40
CA ALA A 107 -37.38 -45.80 -8.69
C ALA A 107 -38.33 -45.41 -9.84
N GLY A 108 -37.76 -44.89 -10.94
CA GLY A 108 -38.23 -45.21 -12.29
C GLY A 108 -38.53 -44.04 -13.24
N GLY A 109 -37.75 -43.97 -14.33
CA GLY A 109 -38.35 -44.04 -15.67
C GLY A 109 -38.69 -42.75 -16.44
N ALA A 110 -37.88 -42.50 -17.47
CA ALA A 110 -38.26 -42.28 -18.88
C ALA A 110 -39.17 -41.10 -19.31
N ALA A 111 -38.59 -40.28 -20.20
CA ALA A 111 -39.08 -39.80 -21.51
C ALA A 111 -40.56 -39.42 -21.73
N ALA A 112 -40.80 -38.20 -22.21
CA ALA A 112 -41.37 -37.84 -23.53
C ALA A 112 -42.06 -36.46 -23.54
N LYS A 113 -41.97 -35.75 -24.67
CA LYS A 113 -42.57 -34.43 -24.97
C LYS A 113 -44.04 -34.57 -25.49
N PRO A 114 -44.66 -33.54 -26.10
CA PRO A 114 -45.62 -32.58 -25.55
C PRO A 114 -47.04 -32.74 -26.14
N ASP A 115 -48.06 -32.03 -25.62
CA ASP A 115 -49.38 -31.91 -26.26
C ASP A 115 -49.67 -30.46 -26.68
N GLU A 116 -50.17 -30.37 -27.91
CA GLU A 116 -50.46 -29.21 -28.72
C GLU A 116 -51.96 -29.25 -29.01
N ARG A 117 -52.71 -28.22 -28.63
CA ARG A 117 -54.13 -28.05 -29.03
C ARG A 117 -54.30 -26.65 -29.60
N SER A 118 -54.18 -26.51 -30.92
CA SER A 118 -55.23 -26.68 -31.93
C SER A 118 -56.17 -25.47 -32.04
N ARG A 119 -56.19 -24.87 -33.23
CA ARG A 119 -57.42 -24.45 -33.93
C ARG A 119 -57.14 -24.14 -35.40
N ILE A 120 -58.13 -24.50 -36.22
CA ILE A 120 -58.07 -24.84 -37.63
C ILE A 120 -58.75 -23.77 -38.51
N ARG A 121 -58.17 -23.57 -39.71
CA ARG A 121 -58.71 -23.08 -41.01
C ARG A 121 -59.42 -21.71 -41.16
N ARG A 122 -58.94 -20.98 -42.19
CA ARG A 122 -59.73 -20.68 -43.40
C ARG A 122 -58.82 -20.46 -44.62
N MET A 123 -59.35 -20.71 -45.82
CA MET A 123 -58.65 -20.95 -47.10
C MET A 123 -58.91 -19.82 -48.12
N VAL A 124 -58.15 -19.82 -49.23
CA VAL A 124 -58.28 -19.03 -50.50
C VAL A 124 -57.75 -17.58 -50.38
N SER A 125 -56.86 -17.03 -51.21
CA SER A 125 -56.51 -17.18 -52.64
C SER A 125 -55.17 -16.45 -52.93
N GLY A 126 -54.54 -16.72 -54.08
CA GLY A 126 -53.74 -15.72 -54.79
C GLY A 126 -52.32 -16.14 -55.14
N ASP A 127 -52.11 -16.50 -56.41
CA ASP A 127 -50.80 -16.63 -57.06
C ASP A 127 -49.92 -15.39 -56.88
N SER A 128 -48.62 -15.59 -56.64
CA SER A 128 -47.57 -15.02 -57.52
C SER A 128 -46.17 -15.47 -57.10
N SER A 129 -45.45 -15.85 -58.14
CA SER A 129 -44.10 -16.37 -58.22
C SER A 129 -43.04 -15.25 -58.15
N VAL A 130 -41.77 -15.67 -58.10
CA VAL A 130 -40.52 -14.90 -58.39
C VAL A 130 -39.75 -14.30 -57.19
N ILE A 131 -40.37 -13.74 -56.15
CA ILE A 131 -39.59 -13.11 -55.05
C ILE A 131 -38.89 -14.13 -54.13
N GLN A 132 -39.40 -15.35 -54.02
CA GLN A 132 -38.87 -16.37 -53.11
C GLN A 132 -37.57 -17.05 -53.60
N ARG A 133 -37.25 -17.00 -54.90
CA ARG A 133 -36.02 -17.60 -55.45
C ARG A 133 -34.79 -16.68 -55.32
N LEU A 134 -34.96 -15.36 -55.41
CA LEU A 134 -33.84 -14.40 -55.36
C LEU A 134 -33.33 -14.12 -53.93
N ARG A 135 -34.12 -14.40 -52.89
CA ARG A 135 -33.69 -14.26 -51.48
C ARG A 135 -32.82 -15.42 -50.99
N LEU A 136 -32.89 -16.58 -51.62
CA LEU A 136 -32.09 -17.76 -51.22
C LEU A 136 -30.65 -17.70 -51.77
N GLU A 137 -30.45 -17.19 -52.98
CA GLU A 137 -29.10 -17.08 -53.56
C GLU A 137 -28.21 -16.05 -52.86
N ARG A 138 -28.81 -14.94 -52.36
CA ARG A 138 -28.09 -13.91 -51.60
C ARG A 138 -27.77 -14.34 -50.17
N SER A 139 -28.61 -15.18 -49.53
CA SER A 139 -28.33 -15.70 -48.19
C SER A 139 -27.24 -16.78 -48.22
N VAL A 140 -27.24 -17.64 -49.24
CA VAL A 140 -26.21 -18.69 -49.41
C VAL A 140 -24.84 -18.06 -49.71
N ARG A 141 -24.75 -17.04 -50.57
CA ARG A 141 -23.47 -16.32 -50.82
C ARG A 141 -22.91 -15.63 -49.57
N ARG A 142 -23.76 -15.06 -48.72
CA ARG A 142 -23.31 -14.43 -47.46
C ARG A 142 -22.84 -15.48 -46.45
N ALA A 143 -23.54 -16.61 -46.37
CA ALA A 143 -23.15 -17.72 -45.51
C ALA A 143 -21.81 -18.35 -45.96
N THR A 144 -21.57 -18.49 -47.27
CA THR A 144 -20.29 -19.02 -47.77
C THR A 144 -19.13 -18.05 -47.57
N ILE A 145 -19.33 -16.74 -47.75
CA ILE A 145 -18.29 -15.73 -47.47
C ILE A 145 -17.92 -15.74 -45.98
N LEU A 146 -18.90 -15.79 -45.08
CA LEU A 146 -18.66 -15.87 -43.64
C LEU A 146 -17.96 -17.17 -43.25
N ALA A 147 -18.32 -18.30 -43.86
CA ALA A 147 -17.64 -19.57 -43.63
C ALA A 147 -16.18 -19.54 -44.10
N VAL A 148 -15.89 -18.94 -45.25
CA VAL A 148 -14.51 -18.78 -45.75
C VAL A 148 -13.70 -17.86 -44.84
N ILE A 149 -14.27 -16.74 -44.37
CA ILE A 149 -13.61 -15.86 -43.41
C ILE A 149 -13.32 -16.61 -42.10
N ALA A 150 -14.28 -17.37 -41.58
CA ALA A 150 -14.08 -18.15 -40.37
C ALA A 150 -12.97 -19.19 -40.53
N VAL A 151 -12.89 -19.85 -41.69
CA VAL A 151 -11.80 -20.80 -42.01
C VAL A 151 -10.46 -20.08 -42.14
N LEU A 152 -10.42 -18.90 -42.75
CA LEU A 152 -9.18 -18.11 -42.87
C LEU A 152 -8.69 -17.58 -41.51
N VAL A 153 -9.60 -17.15 -40.63
CA VAL A 153 -9.28 -16.76 -39.25
C VAL A 153 -8.78 -17.97 -38.46
N ALA A 154 -9.45 -19.12 -38.58
CA ALA A 154 -9.02 -20.35 -37.93
C ALA A 154 -7.64 -20.82 -38.45
N ALA A 155 -7.41 -20.76 -39.77
CA ALA A 155 -6.12 -21.08 -40.37
C ALA A 155 -5.03 -20.09 -39.93
N GLY A 156 -5.33 -18.80 -39.85
CA GLY A 156 -4.42 -17.78 -39.32
C GLY A 156 -4.07 -18.02 -37.85
N ALA A 157 -5.05 -18.39 -37.02
CA ALA A 157 -4.84 -18.74 -35.62
C ALA A 157 -3.97 -20.01 -35.47
N ILE A 158 -4.19 -21.02 -36.33
CA ILE A 158 -3.37 -22.25 -36.34
C ILE A 158 -1.92 -21.95 -36.76
N VAL A 159 -1.73 -21.12 -37.80
CA VAL A 159 -0.39 -20.72 -38.24
C VAL A 159 0.31 -19.93 -37.14
N ALA A 160 -0.36 -18.95 -36.52
CA ALA A 160 0.22 -18.15 -35.46
C ALA A 160 0.55 -18.98 -34.19
N ALA A 161 -0.28 -19.98 -33.87
CA ALA A 161 0.02 -20.95 -32.81
C ALA A 161 1.21 -21.87 -33.18
N ALA A 162 1.33 -22.28 -34.44
CA ALA A 162 2.42 -23.13 -34.91
C ALA A 162 3.77 -22.39 -35.05
N THR A 163 3.74 -21.07 -35.29
CA THR A 163 4.95 -20.23 -35.40
C THR A 163 5.38 -19.60 -34.09
N GLY A 164 4.71 -19.90 -32.96
CA GLY A 164 5.06 -19.34 -31.65
C GLY A 164 4.87 -17.83 -31.54
N VAL A 165 4.06 -17.22 -32.43
CA VAL A 165 3.83 -15.76 -32.43
C VAL A 165 3.02 -15.31 -31.21
N PHE A 166 2.43 -16.25 -30.47
CA PHE A 166 1.71 -16.02 -29.21
C PHE A 166 2.37 -16.68 -27.99
N SER A 167 3.57 -17.26 -28.12
CA SER A 167 4.33 -17.76 -26.98
C SER A 167 5.37 -16.71 -26.56
N SER A 168 4.91 -15.65 -25.88
CA SER A 168 5.74 -15.05 -24.86
C SER A 168 5.58 -15.92 -23.63
N ASP A 169 6.58 -16.74 -23.31
CA ASP A 169 6.67 -17.25 -21.95
C ASP A 169 6.60 -16.01 -21.03
N PRO A 170 5.72 -15.97 -20.03
CA PRO A 170 5.70 -14.85 -19.11
C PRO A 170 7.10 -14.74 -18.53
N GLU A 171 7.73 -13.57 -18.72
CA GLU A 171 9.07 -13.30 -18.21
C GLU A 171 9.03 -13.56 -16.70
N GLU A 172 9.92 -14.43 -16.21
CA GLU A 172 9.97 -14.71 -14.78
C GLU A 172 10.31 -13.41 -14.05
N PRO A 173 9.63 -13.09 -12.93
CA PRO A 173 9.94 -11.88 -12.19
C PRO A 173 11.41 -11.89 -11.73
N PRO A 174 12.07 -10.72 -11.70
CA PRO A 174 13.47 -10.62 -11.34
C PRO A 174 13.69 -11.15 -9.92
N THR A 175 14.82 -11.83 -9.74
CA THR A 175 15.28 -12.25 -8.41
C THR A 175 15.69 -11.03 -7.59
N ALA A 176 15.66 -11.16 -6.26
CA ALA A 176 16.16 -10.12 -5.36
C ALA A 176 17.61 -9.71 -5.66
N SER A 177 18.44 -10.62 -6.16
CA SER A 177 19.83 -10.32 -6.55
C SER A 177 19.91 -9.45 -7.80
N GLU A 178 19.01 -9.66 -8.77
CA GLU A 178 18.93 -8.83 -9.97
C GLU A 178 18.39 -7.43 -9.64
N ILE A 179 17.38 -7.34 -8.78
CA ILE A 179 16.90 -6.05 -8.26
C ILE A 179 18.03 -5.29 -7.55
N ILE A 180 18.76 -5.95 -6.65
CA ILE A 180 19.92 -5.34 -5.97
C ILE A 180 20.97 -4.89 -6.98
N ALA A 181 21.28 -5.69 -8.00
CA ALA A 181 22.27 -5.33 -9.00
C ALA A 181 21.86 -4.07 -9.80
N ARG A 182 20.58 -3.95 -10.15
CA ARG A 182 20.03 -2.79 -10.87
C ARG A 182 19.98 -1.53 -10.01
N ALA A 183 19.58 -1.66 -8.73
CA ALA A 183 19.36 -0.50 -7.86
C ALA A 183 20.61 -0.02 -7.12
N ARG A 184 21.66 -0.84 -7.00
CA ARG A 184 22.89 -0.53 -6.25
C ARG A 184 23.56 0.80 -6.62
N PRO A 185 23.83 1.12 -7.90
CA PRO A 185 24.55 2.34 -8.24
C PRO A 185 23.74 3.62 -7.95
N SER A 186 22.44 3.47 -7.74
CA SER A 186 21.50 4.57 -7.45
C SER A 186 20.99 4.59 -6.01
N THR A 187 21.40 3.65 -5.14
CA THR A 187 20.88 3.54 -3.76
C THR A 187 21.99 3.69 -2.72
N VAL A 188 21.86 4.70 -1.87
CA VAL A 188 22.91 5.13 -0.94
C VAL A 188 22.46 5.03 0.52
N ARG A 189 23.41 4.97 1.46
CA ARG A 189 23.10 5.16 2.89
C ARG A 189 23.21 6.63 3.24
N VAL A 190 22.26 7.09 4.03
CA VAL A 190 22.27 8.42 4.64
C VAL A 190 22.57 8.26 6.11
N LEU A 191 23.62 8.93 6.57
CA LEU A 191 23.97 9.04 7.97
C LEU A 191 23.86 10.49 8.42
N THR A 192 23.19 10.71 9.53
CA THR A 192 23.18 12.00 10.21
C THR A 192 23.98 11.91 11.50
N ARG A 193 24.75 12.96 11.77
CA ARG A 193 25.54 13.08 13.00
C ARG A 193 25.21 14.38 13.70
N VAL A 194 25.13 14.33 15.03
CA VAL A 194 24.97 15.48 15.90
C VAL A 194 26.19 15.57 16.79
N ASP A 195 26.97 16.65 16.66
CA ASP A 195 28.26 16.83 17.34
C ASP A 195 29.17 15.58 17.21
N ASP A 196 29.37 15.12 15.96
CA ASP A 196 30.14 13.91 15.56
C ASP A 196 29.60 12.54 16.03
N ARG A 197 28.56 12.51 16.86
CA ARG A 197 27.89 11.27 17.27
C ARG A 197 26.89 10.84 16.21
N SER A 198 26.91 9.55 15.86
CA SER A 198 25.89 8.95 15.00
C SER A 198 24.54 9.14 15.65
N ASN A 199 23.56 9.62 14.89
CA ASN A 199 22.32 10.08 15.47
C ASN A 199 21.09 9.62 14.68
N GLY A 200 21.16 9.60 13.35
CA GLY A 200 20.12 9.07 12.47
C GLY A 200 20.74 8.31 11.30
N ALA A 201 19.97 7.36 10.77
CA ALA A 201 20.40 6.46 9.72
C ALA A 201 19.21 6.05 8.85
N GLY A 202 19.37 6.14 7.54
CA GLY A 202 18.35 5.77 6.57
C GLY A 202 18.94 5.46 5.21
N THR A 203 18.05 5.20 4.26
CA THR A 203 18.39 4.97 2.86
C THR A 203 18.05 6.23 2.05
N GLY A 204 18.79 6.48 0.99
CA GLY A 204 18.44 7.46 -0.03
C GLY A 204 18.65 6.89 -1.42
N TRP A 205 18.24 7.64 -2.44
CA TRP A 205 18.43 7.29 -3.83
C TRP A 205 18.85 8.51 -4.65
N VAL A 206 19.60 8.26 -5.72
CA VAL A 206 20.18 9.32 -6.56
C VAL A 206 19.12 9.84 -7.53
N TYR A 207 18.77 11.11 -7.41
CA TYR A 207 17.85 11.80 -8.31
C TYR A 207 18.59 12.41 -9.50
N ASP A 208 19.72 13.08 -9.26
CA ASP A 208 20.56 13.67 -10.30
C ASP A 208 22.02 13.38 -10.01
N ALA A 209 22.61 12.45 -10.76
CA ALA A 209 24.00 12.04 -10.59
C ALA A 209 24.99 13.13 -11.02
N ASP A 210 24.65 13.97 -12.01
CA ASP A 210 25.55 15.02 -12.50
C ASP A 210 25.69 16.13 -11.45
N ARG A 211 24.60 16.41 -10.72
CA ARG A 211 24.57 17.40 -9.64
C ARG A 211 24.83 16.82 -8.25
N GLY A 212 24.91 15.50 -8.10
CA GLY A 212 25.07 14.84 -6.81
C GLY A 212 23.84 14.95 -5.90
N LEU A 213 22.63 15.05 -6.46
CA LEU A 213 21.40 15.18 -5.69
C LEU A 213 20.85 13.81 -5.28
N VAL A 214 20.68 13.63 -3.98
CA VAL A 214 20.17 12.41 -3.34
C VAL A 214 18.88 12.73 -2.61
N VAL A 215 17.85 11.93 -2.84
CA VAL A 215 16.56 12.04 -2.16
C VAL A 215 16.47 11.03 -1.01
N THR A 216 15.88 11.45 0.10
CA THR A 216 15.55 10.61 1.27
C THR A 216 14.29 11.17 1.96
N ASN A 217 13.91 10.64 3.12
CA ASN A 217 12.82 11.23 3.88
C ASN A 217 13.26 12.42 4.74
N ALA A 218 12.36 13.38 4.93
CA ALA A 218 12.59 14.54 5.80
C ALA A 218 12.86 14.12 7.25
N HIS A 219 12.23 13.06 7.73
CA HIS A 219 12.50 12.56 9.08
C HIS A 219 13.87 11.89 9.23
N VAL A 220 14.44 11.33 8.16
CA VAL A 220 15.81 10.76 8.21
C VAL A 220 16.82 11.87 8.46
N VAL A 221 16.59 13.07 7.89
CA VAL A 221 17.49 14.22 8.04
C VAL A 221 17.16 15.09 9.25
N GLY A 222 15.89 15.22 9.63
CA GLY A 222 15.42 16.18 10.65
C GLY A 222 14.98 15.60 11.99
N ASP A 223 14.62 14.32 12.12
CA ASP A 223 14.09 13.75 13.37
C ASP A 223 15.18 13.05 14.19
N GLN A 224 15.89 13.84 14.98
CA GLN A 224 17.17 13.43 15.54
C GLN A 224 17.15 13.11 17.05
N GLU A 225 16.04 13.27 17.79
CA GLU A 225 15.92 13.08 19.26
C GLU A 225 16.92 13.84 20.17
N THR A 226 18.07 14.27 19.63
CA THR A 226 19.22 14.89 20.28
C THR A 226 19.42 16.29 19.69
N PRO A 227 19.36 17.35 20.50
CA PRO A 227 19.70 18.71 20.06
C PRO A 227 21.20 18.84 19.75
N GLY A 228 21.54 19.58 18.70
CA GLY A 228 22.92 19.90 18.31
C GLY A 228 23.03 20.15 16.80
N LEU A 229 24.22 20.49 16.31
CA LEU A 229 24.41 20.78 14.89
C LEU A 229 24.45 19.49 14.08
N THR A 230 23.53 19.37 13.13
CA THR A 230 23.41 18.20 12.26
C THR A 230 24.39 18.30 11.10
N THR A 231 25.14 17.22 10.85
CA THR A 231 25.94 17.04 9.63
C THR A 231 25.52 15.77 8.92
N TYR A 232 25.60 15.77 7.59
CA TYR A 232 25.16 14.66 6.76
C TYR A 232 26.35 13.96 6.11
N ARG A 233 26.27 12.64 5.99
CA ARG A 233 27.17 11.82 5.20
C ARG A 233 26.35 10.88 4.32
N VAL A 234 26.70 10.82 3.04
CA VAL A 234 26.15 9.85 2.10
C VAL A 234 27.23 8.83 1.81
N LEU A 235 26.95 7.54 2.00
CA LEU A 235 27.91 6.48 1.66
C LEU A 235 27.65 5.99 0.25
N VAL A 236 28.64 6.18 -0.60
CA VAL A 236 28.70 5.70 -1.98
C VAL A 236 29.77 4.62 -2.02
N ASP A 237 29.41 3.40 -2.42
CA ASP A 237 30.32 2.25 -2.40
C ASP A 237 31.04 2.03 -1.05
N ASP A 238 30.30 2.17 0.06
CA ASP A 238 30.83 2.09 1.44
C ASP A 238 31.75 3.23 1.88
N GLU A 239 32.03 4.19 1.01
CA GLU A 239 32.84 5.36 1.33
C GLU A 239 31.97 6.55 1.74
N PRO A 240 32.12 7.09 2.97
CA PRO A 240 31.33 8.22 3.43
C PRO A 240 31.80 9.53 2.78
N ARG A 241 30.89 10.21 2.09
CA ARG A 241 31.10 11.52 1.48
C ARG A 241 30.34 12.59 2.27
N PRO A 242 30.92 13.79 2.48
CA PRO A 242 30.18 14.92 2.99
C PRO A 242 28.97 15.24 2.11
N ALA A 243 27.91 15.71 2.76
CA ALA A 243 26.70 16.16 2.09
C ALA A 243 26.08 17.33 2.88
N THR A 244 25.34 18.17 2.17
CA THR A 244 24.58 19.31 2.71
C THR A 244 23.08 19.04 2.58
N LEU A 245 22.29 19.66 3.45
CA LEU A 245 20.83 19.67 3.27
C LEU A 245 20.49 20.68 2.17
N TYR A 246 20.18 20.17 0.98
CA TYR A 246 19.93 20.98 -0.21
C TYR A 246 18.51 21.56 -0.22
N ALA A 247 17.51 20.71 0.04
CA ALA A 247 16.12 21.11 0.16
C ALA A 247 15.39 20.20 1.16
N ASN A 248 14.33 20.69 1.78
CA ASN A 248 13.55 19.89 2.73
C ASN A 248 12.07 20.21 2.63
N SER A 249 11.25 19.16 2.60
CA SER A 249 9.80 19.22 2.54
C SER A 249 9.19 18.42 3.69
N PRO A 250 9.16 18.99 4.91
CA PRO A 250 8.74 18.26 6.09
C PRO A 250 7.26 17.83 6.06
N CYS A 251 6.42 18.51 5.26
CA CYS A 251 5.00 18.19 5.15
C CYS A 251 4.70 17.01 4.22
N TYR A 252 5.58 16.76 3.24
CA TYR A 252 5.50 15.60 2.35
C TYR A 252 6.51 14.50 2.73
N ASP A 253 7.30 14.71 3.78
CA ASP A 253 8.36 13.81 4.27
C ASP A 253 9.42 13.49 3.20
N ILE A 254 9.80 14.48 2.40
CA ILE A 254 10.83 14.38 1.36
C ILE A 254 11.96 15.34 1.72
N ALA A 255 13.20 14.90 1.60
CA ALA A 255 14.37 15.76 1.68
C ALA A 255 15.34 15.46 0.54
N MET A 256 16.08 16.48 0.13
CA MET A 256 17.14 16.38 -0.86
C MET A 256 18.46 16.79 -0.21
N LEU A 257 19.46 15.95 -0.37
CA LEU A 257 20.84 16.19 0.01
C LEU A 257 21.66 16.43 -1.25
N GLU A 258 22.65 17.31 -1.16
CA GLU A 258 23.68 17.47 -2.19
C GLU A 258 24.97 16.83 -1.67
N VAL A 259 25.56 15.94 -2.47
CA VAL A 259 26.81 15.24 -2.14
C VAL A 259 27.99 15.94 -2.81
N ASP A 260 28.99 16.33 -2.04
CA ASP A 260 30.15 17.10 -2.52
C ASP A 260 30.92 16.41 -3.67
N ASP A 261 30.97 15.08 -3.66
CA ASP A 261 31.58 14.26 -4.70
C ASP A 261 30.55 13.29 -5.27
N ALA A 262 30.12 13.53 -6.50
CA ALA A 262 29.11 12.74 -7.19
C ALA A 262 29.67 11.53 -7.99
N SER A 263 30.98 11.28 -7.90
CA SER A 263 31.63 10.23 -8.70
C SER A 263 31.05 8.83 -8.44
N GLY A 264 30.72 8.08 -9.50
CA GLY A 264 30.17 6.73 -9.36
C GLY A 264 28.69 6.65 -8.97
N LEU A 265 28.00 7.79 -8.84
CA LEU A 265 26.53 7.81 -8.71
C LEU A 265 25.88 7.57 -10.08
N GLU A 266 24.75 6.86 -10.09
CA GLU A 266 23.87 6.74 -11.26
C GLU A 266 22.45 7.17 -10.88
N THR A 267 21.80 7.99 -11.71
CA THR A 267 20.41 8.41 -11.48
C THR A 267 19.45 7.22 -11.52
N LEU A 268 18.59 7.10 -10.51
CA LEU A 268 17.52 6.09 -10.50
C LEU A 268 16.43 6.47 -11.51
N PRO A 269 16.05 5.58 -12.45
CA PRO A 269 14.94 5.83 -13.36
C PRO A 269 13.63 6.03 -12.60
N LEU A 270 12.83 7.02 -12.99
CA LEU A 270 11.50 7.25 -12.42
C LEU A 270 10.43 6.48 -13.20
N GLY A 271 9.66 5.65 -12.51
CA GLY A 271 8.46 4.99 -13.05
C GLY A 271 7.24 5.89 -12.92
N SER A 272 6.02 5.35 -13.00
CA SER A 272 4.79 6.06 -12.66
C SER A 272 3.90 5.20 -11.79
N GLN A 273 3.13 5.85 -10.92
CA GLN A 273 2.20 5.14 -10.07
C GLN A 273 0.96 4.69 -10.84
N SER A 274 0.61 5.35 -11.96
CA SER A 274 -0.50 4.89 -12.81
C SER A 274 -0.25 3.54 -13.48
N ASP A 275 1.01 3.11 -13.52
CA ASP A 275 1.40 1.84 -14.10
C ASP A 275 1.24 0.69 -13.10
N LEU A 276 1.09 1.00 -11.80
CA LEU A 276 0.92 0.01 -10.74
C LEU A 276 -0.52 -0.51 -10.65
N ALA A 277 -0.68 -1.83 -10.71
CA ALA A 277 -1.91 -2.52 -10.41
C ALA A 277 -1.88 -3.17 -9.02
N GLN A 278 -3.06 -3.30 -8.39
CA GLN A 278 -3.17 -4.10 -7.17
C GLN A 278 -2.73 -5.55 -7.43
N GLY A 279 -1.86 -6.07 -6.57
CA GLY A 279 -1.24 -7.40 -6.70
C GLY A 279 0.02 -7.44 -7.55
N GLU A 280 0.41 -6.32 -8.19
CA GLU A 280 1.66 -6.22 -8.92
C GLU A 280 2.87 -6.25 -7.97
N GLN A 281 3.96 -6.86 -8.42
CA GLN A 281 5.17 -6.99 -7.63
C GLN A 281 5.89 -5.65 -7.49
N VAL A 282 6.32 -5.36 -6.27
CA VAL A 282 7.19 -4.22 -5.96
C VAL A 282 8.28 -4.64 -4.99
N ASN A 283 9.40 -3.94 -5.04
CA ASN A 283 10.60 -4.31 -4.33
C ASN A 283 11.08 -3.14 -3.47
N VAL A 284 11.07 -3.33 -2.15
CA VAL A 284 11.64 -2.39 -1.18
C VAL A 284 13.15 -2.59 -1.21
N VAL A 285 13.90 -1.57 -1.62
CA VAL A 285 15.36 -1.61 -1.67
C VAL A 285 15.93 -0.65 -0.63
N GLY A 286 16.88 -1.13 0.17
CA GLY A 286 17.53 -0.30 1.17
C GLY A 286 18.42 -1.05 2.14
N TYR A 287 18.87 -0.31 3.14
CA TYR A 287 19.79 -0.79 4.16
C TYR A 287 19.05 -0.92 5.48
N PRO A 288 18.67 -2.13 5.92
CA PRO A 288 17.92 -2.27 7.17
C PRO A 288 18.79 -1.95 8.39
N SER A 289 18.19 -1.36 9.41
CA SER A 289 18.82 -1.11 10.70
C SER A 289 18.11 -1.87 11.80
N ASN A 290 18.89 -2.36 12.75
CA ASN A 290 18.44 -2.85 14.03
C ASN A 290 19.52 -2.62 15.10
N GLU A 291 19.17 -2.87 16.35
CA GLU A 291 20.04 -2.68 17.53
C GLU A 291 21.34 -3.51 17.50
N PHE A 292 21.45 -4.50 16.60
CA PHE A 292 22.61 -5.38 16.47
C PHE A 292 23.46 -5.09 15.21
N THR A 293 22.99 -4.21 14.31
CA THR A 293 23.68 -3.93 13.05
C THR A 293 24.49 -2.65 13.12
N ASN A 294 25.74 -2.70 12.67
CA ASN A 294 26.45 -1.48 12.29
C ASN A 294 25.94 -1.00 10.93
N PHE A 295 25.06 0.00 10.94
CA PHE A 295 24.41 0.54 9.75
C PHE A 295 25.40 0.97 8.66
N ALA A 296 26.54 1.53 9.07
CA ALA A 296 27.61 1.95 8.16
C ALA A 296 28.29 0.78 7.42
N SER A 297 27.95 -0.46 7.74
CA SER A 297 28.42 -1.68 7.06
C SER A 297 27.28 -2.64 6.69
N THR A 298 26.03 -2.22 6.83
CA THR A 298 24.89 -3.06 6.44
C THR A 298 24.90 -3.24 4.92
N PRO A 299 24.77 -4.48 4.40
CA PRO A 299 24.62 -4.70 2.96
C PRO A 299 23.26 -4.21 2.46
N LEU A 300 23.23 -3.75 1.22
CA LEU A 300 21.99 -3.46 0.50
C LEU A 300 21.11 -4.72 0.42
N GLN A 301 19.84 -4.59 0.78
CA GLN A 301 18.85 -5.66 0.73
C GLN A 301 17.69 -5.29 -0.18
N SER A 302 16.96 -6.31 -0.64
CA SER A 302 15.70 -6.17 -1.36
C SER A 302 14.66 -7.08 -0.71
N ASN A 303 13.51 -6.50 -0.37
CA ASN A 303 12.34 -7.22 0.11
C ASN A 303 11.23 -7.08 -0.93
N THR A 304 10.81 -8.19 -1.50
CA THR A 304 9.74 -8.24 -2.48
C THR A 304 8.39 -8.38 -1.80
N GLY A 305 7.39 -7.69 -2.33
CA GLY A 305 5.97 -7.86 -1.98
C GLY A 305 5.11 -7.43 -3.17
N THR A 306 3.87 -7.09 -2.89
CA THR A 306 2.88 -6.68 -3.87
C THR A 306 2.25 -5.35 -3.50
N VAL A 307 1.72 -4.64 -4.49
CA VAL A 307 0.88 -3.46 -4.29
C VAL A 307 -0.44 -3.89 -3.66
N SER A 308 -0.66 -3.52 -2.40
CA SER A 308 -1.90 -3.80 -1.68
C SER A 308 -3.00 -2.81 -2.06
N VAL A 309 -2.68 -1.51 -2.07
CA VAL A 309 -3.58 -0.41 -2.44
C VAL A 309 -2.74 0.76 -2.94
N VAL A 310 -3.24 1.46 -3.94
CA VAL A 310 -2.78 2.81 -4.28
C VAL A 310 -3.85 3.77 -3.78
N GLU A 311 -3.55 4.57 -2.76
CA GLU A 311 -4.51 5.52 -2.17
C GLU A 311 -4.11 6.97 -2.45
N GLU A 312 -5.08 7.81 -2.79
CA GLU A 312 -4.89 9.25 -2.97
C GLU A 312 -4.51 9.97 -1.67
N SER A 313 -4.83 9.41 -0.49
CA SER A 313 -4.24 9.85 0.78
C SER A 313 -4.47 8.85 1.91
N VAL A 314 -3.44 8.60 2.73
CA VAL A 314 -3.58 7.90 4.02
C VAL A 314 -3.40 8.90 5.16
N GLN A 315 -4.35 8.87 6.11
CA GLN A 315 -4.19 9.49 7.42
C GLN A 315 -3.99 8.38 8.45
N SER A 316 -2.95 8.48 9.27
CA SER A 316 -2.77 7.57 10.41
C SER A 316 -4.03 7.63 11.30
N ARG A 317 -4.76 6.51 11.37
CA ARG A 317 -6.10 6.42 11.99
C ARG A 317 -6.04 6.25 13.52
N SER A 318 -4.96 6.67 14.18
CA SER A 318 -4.84 6.60 15.65
C SER A 318 -5.75 7.65 16.33
N GLU A 319 -7.06 7.50 16.21
CA GLU A 319 -8.06 8.19 17.04
C GLU A 319 -8.24 7.43 18.36
N ALA A 320 -7.31 7.66 19.28
CA ALA A 320 -7.49 7.66 20.74
C ALA A 320 -6.10 7.87 21.39
N GLY A 321 -5.59 9.10 21.37
CA GLY A 321 -4.28 9.44 21.95
C GLY A 321 -3.15 9.62 20.94
N ALA A 322 -3.47 10.06 19.72
CA ALA A 322 -2.52 10.40 18.66
C ALA A 322 -1.24 11.04 19.20
N HIS A 323 -0.09 10.44 18.88
CA HIS A 323 1.20 11.10 19.03
C HIS A 323 1.10 12.46 18.32
N PRO A 324 1.67 13.55 18.87
CA PRO A 324 1.55 14.89 18.30
C PRO A 324 2.08 15.06 16.85
N ASP A 325 2.58 14.00 16.22
CA ASP A 325 3.21 13.99 14.90
C ASP A 325 2.43 13.14 13.88
N THR A 326 1.10 13.25 13.83
CA THR A 326 0.30 12.56 12.80
C THR A 326 0.56 13.18 11.43
N ARG A 327 1.40 12.51 10.62
CA ARG A 327 1.70 12.90 9.24
C ARG A 327 0.55 12.52 8.32
N ARG A 328 0.25 13.40 7.36
CA ARG A 328 -0.75 13.16 6.31
C ARG A 328 0.02 12.92 5.02
N TYR A 329 -0.12 11.73 4.45
CA TYR A 329 0.54 11.40 3.19
C TYR A 329 -0.51 11.41 2.09
N PRO A 330 -0.62 12.47 1.28
CA PRO A 330 -1.31 12.35 0.01
C PRO A 330 -0.52 11.37 -0.86
N ASN A 331 -1.21 10.56 -1.64
CA ASN A 331 -0.66 9.69 -2.66
C ASN A 331 0.39 8.68 -2.13
N VAL A 332 -0.08 7.51 -1.68
CA VAL A 332 0.79 6.44 -1.17
C VAL A 332 0.58 5.11 -1.88
N VAL A 333 1.68 4.37 -2.00
CA VAL A 333 1.69 2.96 -2.39
C VAL A 333 1.74 2.13 -1.11
N GLN A 334 0.68 1.39 -0.83
CA GLN A 334 0.67 0.40 0.23
C GLN A 334 1.20 -0.92 -0.32
N THR A 335 2.09 -1.57 0.41
CA THR A 335 2.66 -2.88 0.05
C THR A 335 2.76 -3.82 1.25
N ASP A 336 2.75 -5.12 1.01
CA ASP A 336 3.09 -6.13 2.01
C ASP A 336 4.60 -6.46 2.05
N ALA A 337 5.39 -5.83 1.17
CA ALA A 337 6.85 -5.87 1.25
C ALA A 337 7.33 -5.29 2.59
N ALA A 338 8.29 -5.97 3.21
CA ALA A 338 8.78 -5.57 4.52
C ALA A 338 9.55 -4.24 4.46
N ILE A 339 8.93 -3.18 5.00
CA ILE A 339 9.56 -1.90 5.32
C ILE A 339 9.88 -1.89 6.82
N ASN A 340 11.15 -1.69 7.15
CA ASN A 340 11.67 -1.64 8.52
C ASN A 340 12.57 -0.41 8.68
N HIS A 341 12.98 -0.12 9.92
CA HIS A 341 13.99 0.90 10.18
C HIS A 341 15.21 0.73 9.27
N GLY A 342 15.76 1.85 8.82
CA GLY A 342 16.91 1.89 7.91
C GLY A 342 16.53 1.92 6.41
N ASN A 343 15.45 1.25 6.01
CA ASN A 343 14.99 1.31 4.60
C ASN A 343 14.21 2.59 4.29
N SER A 344 13.77 3.34 5.30
CA SER A 344 13.11 4.64 5.15
C SER A 344 13.98 5.61 4.34
N GLY A 345 13.35 6.32 3.42
CA GLY A 345 13.95 7.20 2.42
C GLY A 345 14.47 6.47 1.18
N GLY A 346 14.56 5.14 1.22
CA GLY A 346 15.00 4.33 0.10
C GLY A 346 13.94 4.13 -0.98
N PRO A 347 14.34 3.59 -2.15
CA PRO A 347 13.42 3.41 -3.26
C PRO A 347 12.54 2.16 -3.10
N LEU A 348 11.25 2.31 -3.40
CA LEU A 348 10.35 1.22 -3.79
C LEU A 348 10.39 1.15 -5.31
N VAL A 349 10.77 0.00 -5.88
CA VAL A 349 10.95 -0.16 -7.33
C VAL A 349 10.06 -1.24 -7.93
N ASP A 350 9.66 -1.04 -9.18
CA ASP A 350 9.02 -2.07 -10.01
C ASP A 350 10.03 -3.15 -10.44
N ASP A 351 9.56 -4.15 -11.21
CA ASP A 351 10.40 -5.23 -11.71
C ASP A 351 11.41 -4.79 -12.78
N ALA A 352 11.27 -3.60 -13.37
CA ALA A 352 12.26 -3.01 -14.25
C ALA A 352 13.34 -2.24 -13.48
N GLY A 353 13.12 -1.95 -12.20
CA GLY A 353 14.01 -1.16 -11.35
C GLY A 353 13.70 0.35 -11.39
N ASN A 354 12.54 0.76 -11.91
CA ASN A 354 12.11 2.14 -11.88
C ASN A 354 11.49 2.47 -10.51
N LEU A 355 11.73 3.68 -10.02
CA LEU A 355 11.14 4.18 -8.79
C LEU A 355 9.62 4.31 -8.93
N VAL A 356 8.87 3.68 -8.05
CA VAL A 356 7.41 3.81 -7.94
C VAL A 356 6.96 4.39 -6.60
N GLY A 357 7.85 4.45 -5.61
CA GLY A 357 7.61 5.19 -4.37
C GLY A 357 8.85 5.34 -3.48
N ILE A 358 8.75 6.14 -2.42
CA ILE A 358 9.80 6.37 -1.43
C ILE A 358 9.39 5.69 -0.12
N ASN A 359 10.12 4.64 0.27
CA ASN A 359 9.84 3.86 1.47
C ASN A 359 9.77 4.79 2.69
N SER A 360 8.68 4.76 3.47
CA SER A 360 8.57 5.60 4.67
C SER A 360 8.04 4.80 5.86
N LEU A 361 6.73 4.68 6.01
CA LEU A 361 6.08 4.18 7.22
C LEU A 361 6.11 2.64 7.34
N THR A 362 6.35 2.20 8.59
CA THR A 362 5.92 0.91 9.12
C THR A 362 5.32 1.17 10.50
N THR A 363 3.99 1.09 10.61
CA THR A 363 3.34 1.15 11.92
C THR A 363 3.49 -0.21 12.57
N LEU A 364 4.17 -0.29 13.72
CA LEU A 364 4.34 -1.52 14.52
C LEU A 364 3.01 -2.21 14.89
N GLU A 365 1.88 -1.51 14.70
CA GLU A 365 0.52 -1.98 14.98
C GLU A 365 -0.14 -2.76 13.82
N THR A 366 0.40 -2.71 12.59
CA THR A 366 -0.13 -3.43 11.41
C THR A 366 0.96 -4.24 10.71
N GLN A 367 1.18 -5.48 11.17
CA GLN A 367 2.12 -6.39 10.50
C GLN A 367 1.72 -6.63 9.04
N GLY A 368 2.69 -6.52 8.12
CA GLY A 368 2.47 -6.73 6.69
C GLY A 368 1.86 -5.54 5.95
N GLN A 369 1.97 -4.33 6.49
CA GLN A 369 1.58 -3.09 5.79
C GLN A 369 2.73 -2.09 5.83
N GLY A 370 3.47 -2.00 4.73
CA GLY A 370 4.41 -0.93 4.44
C GLY A 370 3.74 0.17 3.61
N PHE A 371 4.16 1.41 3.80
CA PHE A 371 3.75 2.52 2.94
C PHE A 371 4.96 3.23 2.35
N ALA A 372 4.86 3.51 1.06
CA ALA A 372 5.77 4.37 0.34
C ALA A 372 5.03 5.62 -0.16
N ILE A 373 5.71 6.77 -0.12
CA ILE A 373 5.24 8.01 -0.72
C ILE A 373 5.26 7.81 -2.24
N GLY A 374 4.17 8.04 -2.94
CA GLY A 374 4.05 7.78 -4.37
C GLY A 374 5.05 8.57 -5.21
N VAL A 375 5.62 7.96 -6.25
CA VAL A 375 6.58 8.65 -7.13
C VAL A 375 5.96 9.86 -7.81
N ASP A 376 4.65 9.84 -8.10
CA ASP A 376 3.99 10.96 -8.77
C ASP A 376 3.84 12.17 -7.83
N LEU A 377 3.66 11.97 -6.52
CA LEU A 377 3.76 13.06 -5.55
C LEU A 377 5.18 13.63 -5.50
N PHE A 378 6.21 12.77 -5.53
CA PHE A 378 7.58 13.27 -5.63
C PHE A 378 7.78 14.11 -6.89
N LYS A 379 7.29 13.67 -8.06
CA LYS A 379 7.39 14.43 -9.32
C LYS A 379 6.69 15.79 -9.25
N GLU A 380 5.62 15.92 -8.48
CA GLU A 380 4.97 17.23 -8.25
C GLU A 380 5.87 18.18 -7.44
N GLN A 381 6.64 17.65 -6.48
CA GLN A 381 7.55 18.44 -5.63
C GLN A 381 8.93 18.68 -6.26
N ALA A 382 9.39 17.76 -7.13
CA ALA A 382 10.75 17.73 -7.65
C ALA A 382 11.21 19.04 -8.33
N PRO A 383 10.40 19.72 -9.16
CA PRO A 383 10.81 20.97 -9.79
C PRO A 383 11.14 22.10 -8.80
N THR A 384 10.52 22.11 -7.63
CA THR A 384 10.83 23.09 -6.58
C THR A 384 12.04 22.62 -5.77
N LEU A 385 12.06 21.33 -5.39
CA LEU A 385 13.17 20.74 -4.63
C LEU A 385 14.52 20.85 -5.35
N GLU A 386 14.55 20.69 -6.68
CA GLU A 386 15.79 20.76 -7.47
C GLU A 386 16.39 22.17 -7.55
N GLN A 387 15.67 23.18 -7.08
CA GLN A 387 16.13 24.57 -6.99
C GLN A 387 16.67 24.92 -5.59
N GLY A 388 16.54 24.01 -4.61
CA GLY A 388 16.87 24.24 -3.20
C GLY A 388 15.68 24.66 -2.34
N ASP A 389 14.49 24.74 -2.95
CA ASP A 389 13.28 25.28 -2.33
C ASP A 389 12.27 24.16 -1.97
N SER A 390 11.18 24.48 -1.28
CA SER A 390 10.09 23.52 -1.05
C SER A 390 8.81 24.22 -0.68
N ILE A 391 7.70 23.84 -1.34
CA ILE A 391 6.36 24.36 -1.05
C ILE A 391 6.08 24.38 0.47
N GLY A 392 5.88 25.58 1.01
CA GLY A 392 5.56 25.77 2.42
C GLY A 392 6.75 25.58 3.39
N PHE A 393 7.99 25.67 2.91
CA PHE A 393 9.20 25.50 3.72
C PHE A 393 9.84 26.83 4.10
N LEU A 394 10.17 27.02 5.39
CA LEU A 394 10.78 28.25 5.91
C LEU A 394 12.31 28.22 5.96
N GLY A 395 12.95 27.31 5.23
CA GLY A 395 14.42 27.22 5.14
C GLY A 395 15.13 26.50 6.28
N PHE A 396 14.40 25.95 7.27
CA PHE A 396 15.01 25.24 8.40
C PHE A 396 14.39 23.88 8.73
N ASP A 397 15.22 22.93 9.17
CA ASP A 397 14.74 21.64 9.67
C ASP A 397 14.22 21.77 11.10
N PHE A 398 13.40 20.81 11.55
CA PHE A 398 12.93 20.84 12.93
C PHE A 398 12.49 19.49 13.50
N ILE A 399 12.60 19.40 14.83
CA ILE A 399 12.01 18.37 15.68
C ILE A 399 10.87 18.98 16.48
N ALA A 400 9.66 18.45 16.33
CA ALA A 400 8.53 18.86 17.16
C ALA A 400 8.58 18.13 18.51
N ASN A 401 8.57 18.88 19.62
CA ASN A 401 8.63 18.29 20.97
C ASN A 401 7.36 18.53 21.81
N GLY A 402 6.27 18.96 21.17
CA GLY A 402 5.00 19.31 21.81
C GLY A 402 4.99 20.66 22.53
N LYS A 403 6.14 21.32 22.70
CA LYS A 403 6.27 22.69 23.23
C LYS A 403 6.65 23.72 22.17
N GLY A 404 7.25 23.27 21.07
CA GLY A 404 7.70 24.09 19.95
C GLY A 404 8.39 23.21 18.91
N LEU A 405 8.94 23.87 17.89
CA LEU A 405 9.78 23.26 16.87
C LEU A 405 11.24 23.56 17.21
N VAL A 406 12.00 22.54 17.58
CA VAL A 406 13.43 22.65 17.84
C VAL A 406 14.15 22.65 16.51
N VAL A 407 14.79 23.77 16.18
CA VAL A 407 15.51 23.99 14.93
C VAL A 407 16.99 23.79 15.20
N ASN A 408 17.58 22.82 14.49
CA ASN A 408 18.97 22.41 14.66
C ASN A 408 19.83 22.76 13.45
N ASN A 409 19.21 22.86 12.27
CA ASN A 409 19.88 23.18 11.02
C ASN A 409 19.02 24.05 10.11
N ALA A 410 19.67 24.69 9.14
CA ALA A 410 19.02 25.43 8.06
C ALA A 410 19.66 25.07 6.71
N VAL A 411 18.91 25.30 5.63
CA VAL A 411 19.45 25.16 4.27
C VAL A 411 20.52 26.21 4.08
N GLU A 412 21.71 25.80 3.64
CA GLU A 412 22.84 26.70 3.44
C GLU A 412 22.51 27.77 2.41
N GLY A 413 22.79 29.03 2.73
CA GLY A 413 22.48 30.17 1.85
C GLY A 413 21.02 30.67 1.89
N SER A 414 20.15 30.06 2.71
CA SER A 414 18.77 30.54 2.91
C SER A 414 18.69 31.71 3.90
N GLU A 415 17.60 32.48 3.85
CA GLU A 415 17.30 33.54 4.81
C GLU A 415 17.19 33.01 6.26
N ALA A 416 16.83 31.74 6.44
CA ALA A 416 16.84 31.09 7.74
C ALA A 416 18.27 30.93 8.28
N ALA A 417 19.20 30.50 7.44
CA ALA A 417 20.61 30.42 7.80
C ALA A 417 21.18 31.82 8.13
N ASP A 418 20.84 32.83 7.32
CA ASP A 418 21.23 34.23 7.57
C ASP A 418 20.65 34.79 8.87
N ALA A 419 19.45 34.34 9.26
CA ALA A 419 18.82 34.66 10.55
C ALA A 419 19.46 33.91 11.74
N GLY A 420 20.43 33.02 11.51
CA GLY A 420 21.18 32.30 12.52
C GLY A 420 20.65 30.90 12.88
N PHE A 421 19.60 30.43 12.19
CA PHE A 421 19.19 29.03 12.33
C PHE A 421 20.30 28.10 11.84
N GLY A 422 20.55 27.01 12.56
CA GLY A 422 21.69 26.12 12.30
C GLY A 422 23.05 26.62 12.82
N SER A 423 23.14 27.82 13.40
CA SER A 423 24.33 28.29 14.13
C SER A 423 24.20 28.10 15.66
N GLU A 424 22.97 28.16 16.17
CA GLU A 424 22.61 27.73 17.51
C GLU A 424 21.25 27.06 17.51
N VAL A 425 20.98 26.25 18.54
CA VAL A 425 19.66 25.64 18.71
C VAL A 425 18.63 26.71 19.03
N ALA A 426 17.58 26.78 18.21
CA ALA A 426 16.42 27.64 18.41
C ALA A 426 15.18 26.80 18.69
N VAL A 427 14.22 27.35 19.45
CA VAL A 427 12.88 26.77 19.60
C VAL A 427 11.87 27.76 19.06
N VAL A 428 11.34 27.46 17.88
CA VAL A 428 10.24 28.20 17.26
C VAL A 428 8.95 27.85 18.02
N THR A 429 8.21 28.88 18.41
CA THR A 429 6.98 28.75 19.23
C THR A 429 5.74 29.29 18.53
N ALA A 430 5.90 30.19 17.56
CA ALA A 430 4.80 30.67 16.73
C ALA A 430 5.26 31.10 15.33
N ILE A 431 4.36 30.95 14.36
CA ILE A 431 4.48 31.44 12.98
C ILE A 431 3.25 32.31 12.70
N ASP A 432 3.44 33.57 12.28
CA ASP A 432 2.39 34.58 12.11
C ASP A 432 1.52 34.77 13.37
N GLY A 433 2.15 34.69 14.54
CA GLY A 433 1.47 34.73 15.84
C GLY A 433 0.62 33.50 16.17
N ARG A 434 0.53 32.50 15.28
CA ARG A 434 -0.15 31.22 15.52
C ARG A 434 0.81 30.28 16.26
N PRO A 435 0.43 29.71 17.43
CA PRO A 435 1.28 28.78 18.15
C PRO A 435 1.61 27.54 17.32
N VAL A 436 2.87 27.11 17.33
CA VAL A 436 3.33 25.86 16.72
C VAL A 436 3.94 24.95 17.77
N ARG A 437 3.46 23.70 17.84
CA ARG A 437 3.94 22.69 18.79
C ARG A 437 4.24 21.36 18.13
N THR A 438 3.60 21.14 16.99
CA THR A 438 3.61 19.90 16.24
C THR A 438 3.96 20.16 14.79
N ARG A 439 4.43 19.13 14.08
CA ARG A 439 4.58 19.20 12.62
C ARG A 439 3.24 19.48 11.93
N ALA A 440 2.15 18.92 12.44
CA ALA A 440 0.81 19.21 11.92
C ALA A 440 0.42 20.69 12.07
N ASP A 441 0.89 21.38 13.12
CA ASP A 441 0.70 22.82 13.26
C ASP A 441 1.47 23.60 12.20
N TYR A 442 2.75 23.24 12.00
CA TYR A 442 3.58 23.81 10.96
C TYR A 442 2.93 23.62 9.58
N CYS A 443 2.55 22.40 9.22
CA CYS A 443 2.03 22.09 7.89
C CYS A 443 0.70 22.76 7.60
N ARG A 444 -0.20 22.89 8.59
CA ARG A 444 -1.46 23.63 8.43
C ARG A 444 -1.25 25.12 8.16
N ILE A 445 -0.17 25.69 8.66
CA ILE A 445 0.23 27.08 8.42
C ILE A 445 0.86 27.19 7.04
N ALA A 446 1.81 26.31 6.74
CA ALA A 446 2.53 26.24 5.47
C ALA A 446 1.63 25.96 4.26
N GLU A 447 0.60 25.11 4.40
CA GLU A 447 -0.38 24.79 3.34
C GLU A 447 -1.17 26.01 2.85
N GLN A 448 -1.17 27.11 3.61
CA GLN A 448 -1.87 28.35 3.25
C GLN A 448 -0.95 29.36 2.55
N ALA A 449 0.34 29.08 2.47
CA ALA A 449 1.34 29.98 1.91
C ALA A 449 1.63 29.67 0.45
N GLU A 450 1.83 30.70 -0.35
CA GLU A 450 2.37 30.60 -1.70
C GLU A 450 3.89 30.83 -1.68
N PRO A 451 4.67 30.25 -2.62
CA PRO A 451 6.09 30.54 -2.74
C PRO A 451 6.37 32.05 -2.82
N GLY A 452 7.28 32.54 -2.00
CA GLY A 452 7.60 33.97 -1.87
C GLY A 452 6.74 34.75 -0.87
N ASP A 453 5.69 34.16 -0.29
CA ASP A 453 5.04 34.73 0.89
C ASP A 453 6.03 34.79 2.06
N THR A 454 5.88 35.77 2.95
CA THR A 454 6.73 35.92 4.15
C THR A 454 5.95 35.58 5.41
N ALA A 455 6.60 34.91 6.36
CA ALA A 455 6.06 34.59 7.67
C ALA A 455 6.88 35.23 8.80
N THR A 456 6.19 35.72 9.83
CA THR A 456 6.85 36.12 11.08
C THR A 456 7.11 34.89 11.94
N VAL A 457 8.36 34.46 12.04
CA VAL A 457 8.79 33.33 12.87
C VAL A 457 9.29 33.83 14.21
N SER A 458 8.73 33.32 15.31
CA SER A 458 9.07 33.76 16.65
C SER A 458 9.31 32.62 17.63
N GLY A 459 10.24 32.82 18.54
CA GLY A 459 10.72 31.76 19.41
C GLY A 459 11.72 32.21 20.47
N VAL A 460 12.50 31.25 20.93
CA VAL A 460 13.56 31.45 21.92
C VAL A 460 14.85 30.77 21.49
N THR A 461 15.98 31.43 21.72
CA THR A 461 17.32 30.81 21.73
C THR A 461 17.92 30.93 23.13
N ARG A 462 19.18 30.52 23.31
CA ARG A 462 19.89 30.80 24.58
C ARG A 462 20.09 32.30 24.83
N GLY A 463 20.13 33.10 23.76
CA GLY A 463 20.31 34.56 23.82
C GLY A 463 19.05 35.35 24.20
N GLY A 464 17.87 34.73 24.14
CA GLY A 464 16.61 35.38 24.49
C GLY A 464 15.48 35.07 23.50
N ARG A 465 14.47 35.94 23.46
CA ARG A 465 13.37 35.84 22.50
C ARG A 465 13.78 36.44 21.16
N PHE A 466 13.30 35.84 20.07
CA PHE A 466 13.47 36.38 18.72
C PHE A 466 12.12 36.47 17.98
N ALA A 467 12.10 37.33 16.97
CA ALA A 467 11.09 37.38 15.94
C ALA A 467 11.79 37.81 14.64
N VAL A 468 11.67 37.02 13.58
CA VAL A 468 12.32 37.24 12.28
C VAL A 468 11.31 37.00 11.16
N GLU A 469 11.45 37.73 10.07
CA GLU A 469 10.67 37.50 8.85
C GLU A 469 11.44 36.51 7.98
N LEU A 470 10.79 35.43 7.54
CA LEU A 470 11.36 34.46 6.63
C LEU A 470 10.42 34.24 5.44
N PRO A 471 10.93 34.13 4.21
CA PRO A 471 10.12 33.70 3.09
C PRO A 471 9.79 32.20 3.20
N TYR A 472 8.64 31.82 2.64
CA TYR A 472 8.42 30.44 2.21
C TYR A 472 9.17 30.23 0.90
N LEU A 473 10.10 29.29 0.92
CA LEU A 473 10.95 28.90 -0.21
C LEU A 473 10.15 28.18 -1.30
#